data_AF-A0A7S0XZT5-F1
#
_entry.id   AF-A0A7S0XZT5-F1
#
_cell.length_a   1.000
_cell.length_b   1.000
_cell.length_c   1.000
_cell.angle_alpha   90.00
_cell.angle_beta   90.00
_cell.angle_gamma   90.00
#
_symmetry.space_group_name_H-M   'P 1'
#
loop_
_entity.id
_entity.type
_entity.pdbx_description
1 polymer ?
#
loop_
_entity_poly.entity_id
_entity_poly.type
_entity_poly.pdbx_seq_one_letter_code
_entity_poly.pdbx_strand_id
1 'polypeptide(L)'
;IARKAWDLFAGAMEQGAERQLESYKFVLERNPAPEFMFNGFGPFTVERKELRSQIITVAQSTGFGWERTVHISGSKASGKTTLLRLVGEDLLKAGKTVYYFENSRDLNGILPAIRDHDKELSERIFFLVDETQANTGSSPFTFLLKSAKNIVMIGAGIPDYGASSEGFSMRLQTSKLFITRQELEKEGIVDYFAGGNASNVEQVSALVFHIHKDCGGHVYPLMRLSELLVPAILGEGASAEDCINTYDSHGFRNSREFGEVCRRILPDVGKYDLIKLFRGDQDQVAVNRLERAGFCDSSGRII
;
A
#
# COMPACT_ATOMS: atom_id res chain seq x y z
N ILE A 1 -22.09 -45.84 10.46
CA ILE A 1 -22.75 -44.93 9.50
C ILE A 1 -22.40 -43.47 9.79
N ALA A 2 -22.65 -42.95 11.00
CA ALA A 2 -22.28 -41.56 11.38
C ALA A 2 -20.78 -41.20 11.18
N ARG A 3 -19.85 -42.10 11.52
CA ARG A 3 -18.40 -41.86 11.32
C ARG A 3 -18.01 -41.72 9.84
N LYS A 4 -18.50 -42.61 8.98
CA LYS A 4 -18.30 -42.51 7.52
C LYS A 4 -18.91 -41.23 6.92
N ALA A 5 -20.04 -40.78 7.44
CA ALA A 5 -20.66 -39.52 6.99
C ALA A 5 -19.85 -38.30 7.43
N TRP A 6 -19.27 -38.33 8.63
CA TRP A 6 -18.35 -37.30 9.12
C TRP A 6 -17.06 -37.25 8.31
N ASP A 7 -16.45 -38.40 8.01
CA ASP A 7 -15.20 -38.47 7.23
C ASP A 7 -15.41 -37.98 5.79
N LEU A 8 -16.56 -38.30 5.17
CA LEU A 8 -16.94 -37.79 3.85
C LEU A 8 -17.23 -36.27 3.88
N PHE A 9 -17.89 -35.78 4.93
CA PHE A 9 -18.15 -34.35 5.10
C PHE A 9 -16.85 -33.56 5.34
N ALA A 10 -15.95 -34.08 6.18
CA ALA A 10 -14.64 -33.51 6.44
C ALA A 10 -13.79 -33.48 5.16
N GLY A 11 -13.72 -34.58 4.41
CA GLY A 11 -13.00 -34.61 3.13
C GLY A 11 -13.61 -33.70 2.06
N ALA A 12 -14.93 -33.54 2.01
CA ALA A 12 -15.58 -32.59 1.09
C ALA A 12 -15.33 -31.12 1.50
N MET A 13 -15.30 -30.83 2.80
CA MET A 13 -14.94 -29.52 3.34
C MET A 13 -13.47 -29.20 3.07
N GLU A 14 -12.58 -30.18 3.19
CA GLU A 14 -11.15 -30.07 2.93
C GLU A 14 -10.88 -29.83 1.44
N GLN A 15 -11.48 -30.62 0.54
CA GLN A 15 -11.41 -30.40 -0.90
C GLN A 15 -12.01 -29.04 -1.32
N GLY A 16 -13.07 -28.60 -0.64
CA GLY A 16 -13.66 -27.27 -0.84
C GLY A 16 -12.68 -26.16 -0.46
N ALA A 17 -12.05 -26.28 0.70
CA ALA A 17 -11.08 -25.32 1.21
C ALA A 17 -9.78 -25.30 0.39
N GLU A 18 -9.29 -26.45 -0.09
CA GLU A 18 -8.13 -26.54 -1.00
C GLU A 18 -8.42 -25.87 -2.35
N ARG A 19 -9.57 -26.16 -2.97
CA ARG A 19 -10.00 -25.48 -4.21
C ARG A 19 -10.14 -23.99 -4.00
N GLN A 20 -10.64 -23.58 -2.83
CA GLN A 20 -10.74 -22.18 -2.47
C GLN A 20 -9.34 -21.56 -2.29
N LEU A 21 -8.38 -22.24 -1.66
CA LEU A 21 -7.01 -21.77 -1.53
C LEU A 21 -6.32 -21.60 -2.88
N GLU A 22 -6.47 -22.56 -3.80
CA GLU A 22 -5.93 -22.48 -5.17
C GLU A 22 -6.52 -21.31 -5.97
N SER A 23 -7.73 -20.85 -5.65
CA SER A 23 -8.30 -19.64 -6.26
C SER A 23 -7.54 -18.35 -5.90
N TYR A 24 -6.82 -18.36 -4.76
CA TYR A 24 -5.97 -17.26 -4.31
C TYR A 24 -4.52 -17.37 -4.76
N LYS A 25 -4.18 -18.40 -5.54
CA LYS A 25 -2.80 -18.58 -6.02
C LYS A 25 -2.36 -17.35 -6.82
N PHE A 26 -1.26 -16.75 -6.39
CA PHE A 26 -0.73 -15.58 -7.04
C PHE A 26 -0.12 -16.00 -8.38
N VAL A 27 -0.81 -15.65 -9.45
CA VAL A 27 -0.35 -15.86 -10.84
C VAL A 27 -0.20 -14.48 -11.49
N LEU A 28 0.97 -14.21 -12.08
CA LEU A 28 1.28 -12.91 -12.71
C LEU A 28 0.22 -12.47 -13.73
N GLU A 29 -0.29 -13.41 -14.52
CA GLU A 29 -1.30 -13.16 -15.57
C GLU A 29 -2.69 -12.81 -15.02
N ARG A 30 -3.08 -13.39 -13.87
CA ARG A 30 -4.37 -13.13 -13.21
C ARG A 30 -4.31 -11.94 -12.26
N ASN A 31 -3.11 -11.64 -11.80
CA ASN A 31 -2.82 -10.54 -10.92
C ASN A 31 -1.81 -9.60 -11.58
N PRO A 32 -2.07 -9.08 -12.79
CA PRO A 32 -1.19 -8.07 -13.36
C PRO A 32 -1.09 -6.97 -12.32
N ALA A 33 0.14 -6.54 -11.98
CA ALA A 33 0.34 -5.39 -11.10
C ALA A 33 -0.72 -4.35 -11.47
N PRO A 34 -1.48 -3.82 -10.48
CA PRO A 34 -2.68 -3.07 -10.76
C PRO A 34 -2.33 -2.07 -11.84
N GLU A 35 -3.23 -1.85 -12.80
CA GLU A 35 -3.08 -0.94 -13.94
C GLU A 35 -2.92 0.55 -13.50
N PHE A 36 -2.23 0.81 -12.39
CA PHE A 36 -1.46 2.01 -12.13
C PHE A 36 -0.48 2.34 -13.25
N MET A 37 -0.13 1.40 -14.14
CA MET A 37 0.57 1.72 -15.40
C MET A 37 -0.31 2.51 -16.37
N PHE A 38 -1.65 2.34 -16.36
CA PHE A 38 -2.55 3.13 -17.21
C PHE A 38 -2.92 4.50 -16.62
N ASN A 39 -2.57 4.74 -15.35
CA ASN A 39 -2.70 6.05 -14.72
C ASN A 39 -1.33 6.66 -14.33
N GLY A 40 -0.20 6.21 -14.88
CA GLY A 40 1.09 6.88 -14.69
C GLY A 40 1.77 6.75 -13.31
N PHE A 41 1.10 6.21 -12.28
CA PHE A 41 1.64 6.14 -10.91
C PHE A 41 2.59 4.95 -10.66
N GLY A 42 2.51 3.90 -11.50
CA GLY A 42 3.26 2.66 -11.34
C GLY A 42 4.79 2.81 -11.27
N PRO A 43 5.45 3.55 -12.18
CA PRO A 43 6.92 3.55 -12.32
C PRO A 43 7.68 4.03 -11.08
N PHE A 44 7.12 4.98 -10.34
CA PHE A 44 7.81 5.62 -9.20
C PHE A 44 7.67 4.83 -7.89
N THR A 45 6.70 3.91 -7.86
CA THR A 45 6.63 2.92 -6.79
C THR A 45 7.59 1.73 -7.05
N VAL A 46 8.10 1.59 -8.28
CA VAL A 46 8.77 0.38 -8.80
C VAL A 46 10.26 0.29 -8.44
N GLU A 47 10.94 1.40 -8.19
CA GLU A 47 12.39 1.42 -7.93
C GLU A 47 12.79 1.29 -6.45
N ARG A 48 11.85 0.96 -5.53
CA ARG A 48 12.16 0.71 -4.11
C ARG A 48 12.85 -0.65 -3.88
N LYS A 49 13.88 -0.96 -4.67
CA LYS A 49 14.60 -2.24 -4.70
C LYS A 49 15.13 -2.61 -3.33
N GLU A 50 15.66 -1.65 -2.58
CA GLU A 50 16.19 -1.84 -1.24
C GLU A 50 15.08 -2.23 -0.26
N LEU A 51 13.93 -1.55 -0.30
CA LEU A 51 12.80 -1.84 0.57
C LEU A 51 12.20 -3.22 0.26
N ARG A 52 12.04 -3.54 -1.03
CA ARG A 52 11.61 -4.88 -1.48
C ARG A 52 12.58 -5.96 -0.99
N SER A 53 13.89 -5.72 -1.17
CA SER A 53 14.94 -6.64 -0.72
C SER A 53 14.94 -6.84 0.79
N GLN A 54 14.70 -5.79 1.57
CA GLN A 54 14.55 -5.88 3.03
C GLN A 54 13.35 -6.76 3.42
N ILE A 55 12.19 -6.55 2.80
CA ILE A 55 10.98 -7.35 3.04
C ILE A 55 11.26 -8.83 2.75
N ILE A 56 11.84 -9.12 1.58
CA ILE A 56 12.14 -10.50 1.16
C ILE A 56 13.15 -11.14 2.10
N THR A 57 14.20 -10.40 2.50
CA THR A 57 15.23 -10.89 3.42
C THR A 57 14.62 -11.32 4.75
N VAL A 58 13.76 -10.49 5.33
CA VAL A 58 13.08 -10.83 6.60
C VAL A 58 12.15 -12.02 6.40
N ALA A 59 11.33 -12.01 5.34
CA ALA A 59 10.38 -13.08 5.04
C ALA A 59 11.06 -14.45 4.80
N GLN A 60 12.30 -14.45 4.28
CA GLN A 60 13.07 -15.66 3.98
C GLN A 60 14.03 -16.10 5.10
N SER A 61 14.19 -15.27 6.14
CA SER A 61 15.15 -15.51 7.24
C SER A 61 14.96 -16.89 7.92
N THR A 62 16.03 -17.41 8.52
CA THR A 62 15.98 -18.62 9.34
C THR A 62 15.40 -18.26 10.71
N GLY A 63 14.31 -18.90 11.14
CA GLY A 63 13.50 -18.49 12.31
C GLY A 63 12.17 -19.25 12.40
N PHE A 64 11.34 -18.93 13.40
CA PHE A 64 9.95 -19.41 13.46
C PHE A 64 9.02 -18.48 12.67
N GLY A 65 7.81 -18.95 12.29
CA GLY A 65 6.92 -18.20 11.38
C GLY A 65 6.65 -16.76 11.82
N TRP A 66 6.48 -16.53 13.13
CA TRP A 66 6.26 -15.20 13.69
C TRP A 66 7.45 -14.23 13.56
N GLU A 67 8.69 -14.74 13.42
CA GLU A 67 9.90 -13.92 13.22
C GLU A 67 10.04 -13.42 11.77
N ARG A 68 9.21 -13.94 10.87
CA ARG A 68 9.28 -13.69 9.42
C ARG A 68 8.13 -12.85 8.90
N THR A 69 7.19 -12.50 9.75
CA THR A 69 5.97 -11.79 9.36
C THR A 69 6.28 -10.31 9.17
N VAL A 70 5.90 -9.78 8.01
CA VAL A 70 6.13 -8.38 7.68
C VAL A 70 4.80 -7.66 7.57
N HIS A 71 4.69 -6.47 8.15
CA HIS A 71 3.54 -5.59 8.00
C HIS A 71 3.93 -4.27 7.34
N ILE A 72 3.33 -3.98 6.20
CA ILE A 72 3.41 -2.71 5.50
C ILE A 72 2.23 -1.86 5.97
N SER A 73 2.49 -0.86 6.81
CA SER A 73 1.48 -0.10 7.52
C SER A 73 1.46 1.36 7.08
N GLY A 74 0.29 1.86 6.70
CA GLY A 74 0.16 3.27 6.36
C GLY A 74 -1.16 3.71 5.74
N SER A 75 -1.19 4.99 5.34
CA SER A 75 -2.36 5.67 4.78
C SER A 75 -2.93 5.00 3.53
N LYS A 76 -4.20 5.28 3.21
CA LYS A 76 -4.79 4.83 1.94
C LYS A 76 -4.08 5.48 0.76
N ALA A 77 -3.98 4.76 -0.35
CA ALA A 77 -3.33 5.21 -1.58
C ALA A 77 -1.82 5.53 -1.49
N SER A 78 -1.13 5.11 -0.41
CA SER A 78 0.34 5.26 -0.26
C SER A 78 1.17 4.24 -1.05
N GLY A 79 0.55 3.39 -1.88
CA GLY A 79 1.26 2.38 -2.68
C GLY A 79 1.49 1.04 -1.98
N LYS A 80 0.90 0.78 -0.80
CA LYS A 80 1.04 -0.49 -0.07
C LYS A 80 0.71 -1.73 -0.91
N THR A 81 -0.46 -1.74 -1.54
CA THR A 81 -0.93 -2.83 -2.40
C THR A 81 0.07 -3.08 -3.53
N THR A 82 0.57 -2.02 -4.15
CA THR A 82 1.58 -2.10 -5.21
C THR A 82 2.88 -2.71 -4.69
N LEU A 83 3.42 -2.21 -3.57
CA LEU A 83 4.62 -2.77 -2.95
C LEU A 83 4.42 -4.25 -2.61
N LEU A 84 3.29 -4.61 -2.00
CA LEU A 84 2.96 -5.98 -1.62
C LEU A 84 2.96 -6.90 -2.84
N ARG A 85 2.35 -6.47 -3.95
CA ARG A 85 2.30 -7.23 -5.19
C ARG A 85 3.67 -7.38 -5.84
N LEU A 86 4.49 -6.32 -5.89
CA LEU A 86 5.87 -6.38 -6.39
C LEU A 86 6.73 -7.37 -5.58
N VAL A 87 6.58 -7.39 -4.26
CA VAL A 87 7.23 -8.41 -3.41
C VAL A 87 6.75 -9.82 -3.80
N GLY A 88 5.46 -9.99 -4.08
CA GLY A 88 4.91 -11.23 -4.61
C GLY A 88 5.53 -11.68 -5.93
N GLU A 89 5.73 -10.75 -6.86
CA GLU A 89 6.39 -11.04 -8.13
C GLU A 89 7.84 -11.48 -7.94
N ASP A 90 8.59 -10.78 -7.08
CA ASP A 90 9.97 -11.13 -6.77
C ASP A 90 10.06 -12.53 -6.11
N LEU A 91 9.13 -12.87 -5.23
CA LEU A 91 9.03 -14.20 -4.61
C LEU A 91 8.68 -15.29 -5.65
N LEU A 92 7.73 -15.03 -6.56
CA LEU A 92 7.40 -15.95 -7.65
C LEU A 92 8.61 -16.18 -8.58
N LYS A 93 9.32 -15.11 -8.95
CA LYS A 93 10.55 -15.19 -9.77
C LYS A 93 11.64 -16.00 -9.07
N ALA A 94 11.68 -15.99 -7.74
CA ALA A 94 12.55 -16.81 -6.91
C ALA A 94 12.03 -18.26 -6.72
N GLY A 95 11.00 -18.68 -7.46
CA GLY A 95 10.43 -20.02 -7.42
C GLY A 95 9.62 -20.33 -6.17
N LYS A 96 9.12 -19.33 -5.45
CA LYS A 96 8.32 -19.53 -4.24
C LYS A 96 6.84 -19.70 -4.56
N THR A 97 6.13 -20.46 -3.72
CA THR A 97 4.67 -20.53 -3.76
C THR A 97 4.09 -19.33 -3.04
N VAL A 98 3.27 -18.55 -3.75
CA VAL A 98 2.71 -17.29 -3.27
C VAL A 98 1.19 -17.31 -3.44
N TYR A 99 0.47 -16.88 -2.41
CA TYR A 99 -0.98 -16.67 -2.42
C TYR A 99 -1.27 -15.21 -2.10
N TYR A 100 -2.27 -14.63 -2.75
CA TYR A 100 -2.68 -13.25 -2.55
C TYR A 100 -4.14 -13.17 -2.11
N PHE A 101 -4.37 -12.47 -1.02
CA PHE A 101 -5.68 -12.21 -0.43
C PHE A 101 -5.90 -10.71 -0.46
N GLU A 102 -6.99 -10.27 -1.11
CA GLU A 102 -7.36 -8.84 -1.15
C GLU A 102 -7.77 -8.32 0.22
N ASN A 103 -8.28 -9.22 1.09
CA ASN A 103 -8.73 -8.87 2.41
C ASN A 103 -8.43 -9.97 3.43
N SER A 104 -8.05 -9.61 4.65
CA SER A 104 -7.84 -10.57 5.73
C SER A 104 -9.09 -11.36 6.15
N ARG A 105 -10.30 -10.96 5.71
CA ARG A 105 -11.55 -11.72 5.86
C ARG A 105 -11.60 -12.98 5.01
N ASP A 106 -10.90 -12.99 3.88
CA ASP A 106 -10.85 -14.12 2.95
C ASP A 106 -10.22 -15.35 3.60
N LEU A 107 -9.38 -15.13 4.63
CA LEU A 107 -8.74 -16.17 5.43
C LEU A 107 -9.71 -17.01 6.27
N ASN A 108 -10.91 -16.49 6.59
CA ASN A 108 -11.86 -17.18 7.47
C ASN A 108 -12.37 -18.49 6.86
N GLY A 109 -12.52 -18.56 5.53
CA GLY A 109 -13.01 -19.75 4.83
C GLY A 109 -12.00 -20.89 4.73
N ILE A 110 -10.71 -20.60 4.92
CA ILE A 110 -9.62 -21.54 4.59
C ILE A 110 -8.81 -22.01 5.81
N LEU A 111 -9.21 -21.63 7.03
CA LEU A 111 -8.48 -21.97 8.26
C LEU A 111 -8.20 -23.47 8.45
N PRO A 112 -9.17 -24.39 8.23
CA PRO A 112 -8.88 -25.83 8.36
C PRO A 112 -7.77 -26.27 7.41
N ALA A 113 -7.89 -25.94 6.12
CA ALA A 113 -6.87 -26.26 5.11
C ALA A 113 -5.50 -25.65 5.43
N ILE A 114 -5.46 -24.39 5.88
CA ILE A 114 -4.21 -23.73 6.29
C ILE A 114 -3.50 -24.53 7.40
N ARG A 115 -4.22 -24.98 8.42
CA ARG A 115 -3.63 -25.63 9.61
C ARG A 115 -3.08 -27.01 9.31
N ASP A 116 -3.81 -27.77 8.49
CA ASP A 116 -3.42 -29.14 8.15
C ASP A 116 -2.28 -29.11 7.14
N HIS A 117 -2.35 -28.24 6.12
CA HIS A 117 -1.23 -28.04 5.19
C HIS A 117 0.05 -27.51 5.86
N ASP A 118 -0.01 -26.58 6.81
CA ASP A 118 1.20 -26.02 7.45
C ASP A 118 2.13 -27.11 8.02
N LYS A 119 1.56 -28.20 8.52
CA LYS A 119 2.32 -29.34 9.09
C LYS A 119 2.92 -30.25 8.02
N GLU A 120 2.31 -30.32 6.85
CA GLU A 120 2.67 -31.25 5.77
C GLU A 120 3.58 -30.62 4.72
N LEU A 121 3.66 -29.29 4.70
CA LEU A 121 4.52 -28.54 3.80
C LEU A 121 6.01 -28.86 4.03
N SER A 122 6.64 -29.40 2.98
CA SER A 122 8.09 -29.56 2.89
C SER A 122 8.82 -28.26 2.58
N GLU A 123 8.11 -27.30 1.98
CA GLU A 123 8.62 -25.99 1.57
C GLU A 123 7.76 -24.87 2.10
N ARG A 124 8.38 -23.69 2.29
CA ARG A 124 7.67 -22.52 2.78
C ARG A 124 6.79 -21.90 1.71
N ILE A 125 5.61 -21.45 2.12
CA ILE A 125 4.68 -20.71 1.28
C ILE A 125 4.47 -19.29 1.81
N PHE A 126 4.13 -18.35 0.93
CA PHE A 126 4.01 -16.94 1.26
C PHE A 126 2.58 -16.46 1.05
N PHE A 127 1.99 -15.90 2.10
CA PHE A 127 0.66 -15.30 2.07
C PHE A 127 0.80 -13.78 2.04
N LEU A 128 0.42 -13.18 0.92
CA LEU A 128 0.30 -11.75 0.76
C LEU A 128 -1.13 -11.36 1.12
N VAL A 129 -1.32 -10.59 2.17
CA VAL A 129 -2.65 -10.23 2.66
C VAL A 129 -2.80 -8.73 2.66
N ASP A 130 -3.63 -8.19 1.78
CA ASP A 130 -3.98 -6.78 1.77
C ASP A 130 -5.13 -6.50 2.76
N GLU A 131 -5.33 -5.21 3.06
CA GLU A 131 -6.34 -4.70 3.98
C GLU A 131 -6.40 -5.48 5.31
N THR A 132 -5.23 -5.76 5.88
CA THR A 132 -5.05 -6.57 7.11
C THR A 132 -5.94 -6.12 8.28
N GLN A 133 -6.22 -4.82 8.40
CA GLN A 133 -7.08 -4.25 9.44
C GLN A 133 -8.53 -4.75 9.42
N ALA A 134 -9.00 -5.37 8.32
CA ALA A 134 -10.38 -5.80 8.19
C ALA A 134 -10.78 -6.99 9.09
N ASN A 135 -9.81 -7.71 9.68
CA ASN A 135 -10.04 -8.96 10.40
C ASN A 135 -8.92 -9.34 11.41
N THR A 136 -8.29 -8.34 12.05
CA THR A 136 -7.12 -8.52 12.95
C THR A 136 -7.37 -9.43 14.15
N GLY A 137 -8.61 -9.51 14.64
CA GLY A 137 -9.01 -10.34 15.79
C GLY A 137 -9.36 -11.80 15.46
N SER A 138 -9.22 -12.23 14.21
CA SER A 138 -9.67 -13.56 13.80
C SER A 138 -8.69 -14.69 14.16
N SER A 139 -9.24 -15.89 14.37
CA SER A 139 -8.43 -17.09 14.63
C SER A 139 -7.45 -17.45 13.50
N PRO A 140 -7.81 -17.37 12.21
CA PRO A 140 -6.86 -17.61 11.12
C PRO A 140 -5.71 -16.63 11.12
N PHE A 141 -6.01 -15.34 11.29
CA PHE A 141 -4.99 -14.30 11.33
C PHE A 141 -4.03 -14.51 12.51
N THR A 142 -4.56 -14.83 13.69
CA THR A 142 -3.75 -15.15 14.87
C THR A 142 -2.87 -16.38 14.66
N PHE A 143 -3.39 -17.43 14.04
CA PHE A 143 -2.63 -18.64 13.71
C PHE A 143 -1.47 -18.32 12.77
N LEU A 144 -1.71 -17.60 11.68
CA LEU A 144 -0.68 -17.22 10.70
C LEU A 144 0.44 -16.40 11.34
N LEU A 145 0.10 -15.51 12.26
CA LEU A 145 1.09 -14.65 12.90
C LEU A 145 1.87 -15.33 14.02
N LYS A 146 1.29 -16.30 14.74
CA LYS A 146 1.89 -16.83 15.99
C LYS A 146 2.26 -18.30 15.94
N SER A 147 1.64 -19.08 15.06
CA SER A 147 1.66 -20.55 15.15
C SER A 147 2.06 -21.25 13.85
N ALA A 148 1.88 -20.60 12.70
CA ALA A 148 2.33 -21.15 11.43
C ALA A 148 3.85 -21.35 11.42
N LYS A 149 4.31 -22.48 10.85
CA LYS A 149 5.73 -22.83 10.77
C LYS A 149 6.30 -22.60 9.38
N ASN A 150 5.55 -23.02 8.37
CA ASN A 150 5.94 -23.03 6.97
C ASN A 150 5.20 -21.97 6.15
N ILE A 151 4.20 -21.30 6.74
CA ILE A 151 3.51 -20.18 6.12
C ILE A 151 4.09 -18.86 6.63
N VAL A 152 4.53 -18.01 5.71
CA VAL A 152 5.02 -16.66 6.01
C VAL A 152 3.99 -15.64 5.53
N MET A 153 3.51 -14.80 6.45
CA MET A 153 2.55 -13.75 6.13
C MET A 153 3.26 -12.41 5.90
N ILE A 154 2.98 -11.78 4.77
CA ILE A 154 3.33 -10.40 4.45
C ILE A 154 2.02 -9.64 4.31
N GLY A 155 1.74 -8.79 5.28
CA GLY A 155 0.51 -8.01 5.37
C GLY A 155 0.69 -6.58 4.88
N ALA A 156 -0.35 -6.03 4.27
CA ALA A 156 -0.49 -4.58 4.04
C ALA A 156 -1.77 -4.09 4.71
N GLY A 157 -1.77 -2.89 5.29
CA GLY A 157 -2.99 -2.35 5.87
C GLY A 157 -2.85 -0.96 6.48
N ILE A 158 -3.96 -0.47 6.99
CA ILE A 158 -4.02 0.78 7.77
C ILE A 158 -3.51 0.46 9.18
N PRO A 159 -2.78 1.37 9.85
CA PRO A 159 -2.35 1.15 11.23
C PRO A 159 -3.58 1.01 12.14
N ASP A 160 -3.73 -0.13 12.79
CA ASP A 160 -4.71 -0.30 13.87
C ASP A 160 -4.03 0.07 15.20
N TYR A 161 -4.46 1.17 15.82
CA TYR A 161 -3.90 1.66 17.10
C TYR A 161 -4.58 1.03 18.32
N GLY A 162 -5.68 0.29 18.14
CA GLY A 162 -6.45 -0.32 19.23
C GLY A 162 -6.06 -1.77 19.51
N ALA A 163 -5.59 -2.48 18.50
CA ALA A 163 -5.07 -3.83 18.63
C ALA A 163 -3.56 -3.79 18.45
N SER A 164 -2.82 -4.03 19.52
CA SER A 164 -1.40 -4.30 19.41
C SER A 164 -1.23 -5.51 18.46
N SER A 165 -0.84 -5.24 17.21
CA SER A 165 -0.52 -6.27 16.22
C SER A 165 0.83 -6.90 16.57
N GLU A 166 1.00 -7.33 17.83
CA GLU A 166 2.21 -7.89 18.43
C GLU A 166 2.74 -9.13 17.71
N GLY A 167 2.02 -9.64 16.71
CA GLY A 167 2.40 -10.81 15.93
C GLY A 167 3.26 -10.53 14.68
N PHE A 168 3.47 -9.28 14.26
CA PHE A 168 4.37 -8.98 13.14
C PHE A 168 5.80 -8.71 13.65
N SER A 169 6.79 -9.45 13.14
CA SER A 169 8.20 -9.24 13.51
C SER A 169 8.75 -7.93 12.95
N MET A 170 8.40 -7.60 11.72
CA MET A 170 8.83 -6.39 11.05
C MET A 170 7.63 -5.51 10.73
N ARG A 171 7.73 -4.24 11.11
CA ARG A 171 6.77 -3.20 10.71
C ARG A 171 7.46 -2.18 9.85
N LEU A 172 6.96 -2.01 8.64
CA LEU A 172 7.37 -1.01 7.68
C LEU A 172 6.31 0.06 7.60
N GLN A 173 6.64 1.27 8.02
CA GLN A 173 5.79 2.42 7.82
C GLN A 173 5.86 2.90 6.37
N THR A 174 4.73 3.30 5.80
CA THR A 174 4.67 3.83 4.43
C THR A 174 5.30 5.21 4.26
N SER A 175 5.74 5.86 5.33
CA SER A 175 6.63 7.02 5.20
C SER A 175 7.89 6.68 4.40
N LYS A 176 8.30 5.41 4.40
CA LYS A 176 9.36 4.87 3.54
C LYS A 176 8.96 4.67 2.07
N LEU A 177 7.67 4.82 1.74
CA LEU A 177 7.14 4.85 0.37
C LEU A 177 7.00 6.28 -0.16
N PHE A 178 7.22 7.30 0.67
CA PHE A 178 7.15 8.67 0.21
C PHE A 178 8.37 8.99 -0.63
N ILE A 179 8.11 9.66 -1.74
CA ILE A 179 9.14 10.11 -2.67
C ILE A 179 9.93 11.18 -1.95
N THR A 180 11.24 11.00 -1.85
CA THR A 180 12.16 12.04 -1.39
C THR A 180 12.46 13.00 -2.53
N ARG A 181 12.98 14.19 -2.21
CA ARG A 181 13.42 15.14 -3.24
C ARG A 181 14.45 14.54 -4.20
N GLN A 182 15.36 13.71 -3.70
CA GLN A 182 16.40 13.07 -4.52
C GLN A 182 15.80 12.03 -5.47
N GLU A 183 14.71 11.37 -5.08
CA GLU A 183 14.03 10.37 -5.90
C GLU A 183 13.16 11.01 -6.98
N LEU A 184 12.57 12.18 -6.73
CA LEU A 184 11.94 13.00 -7.79
C LEU A 184 12.86 13.20 -9.00
N GLU A 185 14.12 13.50 -8.72
CA GLU A 185 15.15 13.77 -9.73
C GLU A 185 15.65 12.46 -10.37
N LYS A 186 15.92 11.44 -9.55
CA LYS A 186 16.53 10.18 -10.02
C LYS A 186 15.57 9.24 -10.71
N GLU A 187 14.33 9.16 -10.26
CA GLU A 187 13.32 8.23 -10.81
C GLU A 187 12.68 8.78 -12.09
N GLY A 188 13.04 9.99 -12.54
CA GLY A 188 12.53 10.58 -13.77
C GLY A 188 11.07 11.04 -13.68
N ILE A 189 10.59 11.42 -12.47
CA ILE A 189 9.21 11.92 -12.28
C ILE A 189 9.00 13.21 -13.09
N VAL A 190 9.97 14.11 -13.01
CA VAL A 190 9.94 15.36 -13.78
C VAL A 190 9.95 15.07 -15.28
N ASP A 191 10.81 14.15 -15.74
CA ASP A 191 10.94 13.80 -17.15
C ASP A 191 9.67 13.15 -17.70
N TYR A 192 9.03 12.30 -16.89
CA TYR A 192 7.73 11.71 -17.21
C TYR A 192 6.67 12.78 -17.46
N PHE A 193 6.55 13.76 -16.55
CA PHE A 193 5.58 14.85 -16.73
C PHE A 193 5.98 15.82 -17.83
N ALA A 194 7.27 16.05 -18.06
CA ALA A 194 7.75 16.92 -19.14
C ALA A 194 7.54 16.29 -20.53
N GLY A 195 7.26 14.99 -20.62
CA GLY A 195 7.00 14.30 -21.89
C GLY A 195 8.16 14.37 -22.88
N GLY A 196 9.40 14.52 -22.39
CA GLY A 196 10.59 14.71 -23.21
C GLY A 196 10.77 16.13 -23.80
N ASN A 197 9.92 17.10 -23.45
CA ASN A 197 10.09 18.48 -23.89
C ASN A 197 11.09 19.24 -22.99
N ALA A 198 12.35 19.29 -23.43
CA ALA A 198 13.44 19.95 -22.71
C ALA A 198 13.17 21.43 -22.35
N SER A 199 12.37 22.17 -23.13
CA SER A 199 12.10 23.58 -22.87
C SER A 199 11.22 23.81 -21.63
N ASN A 200 10.43 22.80 -21.26
CA ASN A 200 9.46 22.90 -20.18
C ASN A 200 9.91 22.17 -18.90
N VAL A 201 11.02 21.44 -18.95
CA VAL A 201 11.54 20.65 -17.81
C VAL A 201 11.71 21.52 -16.58
N GLU A 202 12.26 22.73 -16.70
CA GLU A 202 12.45 23.63 -15.56
C GLU A 202 11.13 24.06 -14.92
N GLN A 203 10.13 24.41 -15.73
CA GLN A 203 8.81 24.84 -15.27
C GLN A 203 8.05 23.67 -14.62
N VAL A 204 8.04 22.50 -15.27
CA VAL A 204 7.44 21.27 -14.74
C VAL A 204 8.12 20.87 -13.42
N SER A 205 9.44 20.92 -13.38
CA SER A 205 10.24 20.64 -12.18
C SER A 205 9.83 21.54 -11.01
N ALA A 206 9.76 22.86 -11.24
CA ALA A 206 9.37 23.83 -10.21
C ALA A 206 7.97 23.54 -9.64
N LEU A 207 6.98 23.25 -10.50
CA LEU A 207 5.63 22.90 -10.09
C LEU A 207 5.59 21.57 -9.31
N VAL A 208 6.22 20.51 -9.83
CA VAL A 208 6.26 19.18 -9.21
C VAL A 208 6.94 19.24 -7.85
N PHE A 209 8.04 19.99 -7.70
CA PHE A 209 8.69 20.21 -6.41
C PHE A 209 7.83 20.99 -5.43
N HIS A 210 7.05 21.97 -5.91
CA HIS A 210 6.11 22.69 -5.05
C HIS A 210 5.04 21.74 -4.49
N ILE A 211 4.39 20.97 -5.38
CA ILE A 211 3.37 19.99 -4.99
C ILE A 211 3.95 18.95 -4.03
N HIS A 212 5.14 18.41 -4.35
CA HIS A 212 5.84 17.44 -3.50
C HIS A 212 6.06 17.95 -2.08
N LYS A 213 6.46 19.22 -1.95
CA LYS A 213 6.66 19.87 -0.67
C LYS A 213 5.33 20.02 0.09
N ASP A 214 4.24 20.35 -0.59
CA ASP A 214 2.91 20.52 0.03
C ASP A 214 2.30 19.18 0.46
N CYS A 215 2.54 18.10 -0.29
CA CYS A 215 2.07 16.75 0.04
C CYS A 215 3.15 15.86 0.69
N GLY A 216 4.20 16.44 1.28
CA GLY A 216 5.26 15.72 2.01
C GLY A 216 5.89 14.49 1.29
N GLY A 217 5.83 14.41 -0.04
CA GLY A 217 6.28 13.26 -0.82
C GLY A 217 5.29 12.11 -0.99
N HIS A 218 4.02 12.23 -0.58
CA HIS A 218 3.02 11.21 -0.82
C HIS A 218 2.77 11.03 -2.34
N VAL A 219 2.94 9.80 -2.83
CA VAL A 219 2.95 9.48 -4.27
C VAL A 219 1.64 9.86 -4.97
N TYR A 220 0.50 9.44 -4.41
CA TYR A 220 -0.80 9.68 -5.04
C TYR A 220 -1.18 11.17 -5.24
N PRO A 221 -1.20 12.05 -4.21
CA PRO A 221 -1.49 13.47 -4.41
C PRO A 221 -0.44 14.14 -5.29
N LEU A 222 0.85 13.85 -5.11
CA LEU A 222 1.92 14.39 -5.96
C LEU A 222 1.60 14.19 -7.43
N MET A 223 1.39 12.93 -7.81
CA MET A 223 1.16 12.55 -9.18
C MET A 223 -0.18 13.09 -9.69
N ARG A 224 -1.26 12.96 -8.92
CA ARG A 224 -2.60 13.36 -9.37
C ARG A 224 -2.74 14.87 -9.53
N LEU A 225 -2.12 15.66 -8.65
CA LEU A 225 -2.12 17.12 -8.75
C LEU A 225 -1.21 17.58 -9.90
N SER A 226 -0.08 16.90 -10.12
CA SER A 226 0.79 17.16 -11.27
C SER A 226 0.07 16.88 -12.59
N GLU A 227 -0.67 15.79 -12.71
CA GLU A 227 -1.51 15.49 -13.89
C GLU A 227 -2.54 16.58 -14.20
N LEU A 228 -3.07 17.24 -13.17
CA LEU A 228 -4.08 18.29 -13.34
C LEU A 228 -3.47 19.62 -13.79
N LEU A 229 -2.25 19.93 -13.33
CA LEU A 229 -1.67 21.27 -13.46
C LEU A 229 -0.57 21.36 -14.53
N VAL A 230 0.21 20.29 -14.73
CA VAL A 230 1.26 20.24 -15.76
C VAL A 230 0.73 20.51 -17.18
N PRO A 231 -0.47 20.06 -17.60
CA PRO A 231 -0.99 20.36 -18.93
C PRO A 231 -1.08 21.85 -19.25
N ALA A 232 -1.29 22.73 -18.27
CA ALA A 232 -1.30 24.18 -18.48
C ALA A 232 0.10 24.71 -18.89
N ILE A 233 1.17 24.14 -18.33
CA ILE A 233 2.54 24.45 -18.73
C ILE A 233 2.81 23.95 -20.15
N LEU A 234 2.42 22.70 -20.44
CA LEU A 234 2.76 22.04 -21.71
C LEU A 234 1.92 22.52 -22.90
N GLY A 235 0.64 22.80 -22.68
CA GLY A 235 -0.34 23.11 -23.73
C GLY A 235 -0.72 24.59 -23.83
N GLU A 236 -0.75 25.30 -22.70
CA GLU A 236 -1.25 26.69 -22.63
C GLU A 236 -0.11 27.71 -22.46
N GLY A 237 1.12 27.25 -22.24
CA GLY A 237 2.29 28.11 -22.04
C GLY A 237 2.28 28.84 -20.70
N ALA A 238 1.52 28.35 -19.72
CA ALA A 238 1.53 28.89 -18.36
C ALA A 238 2.91 28.73 -17.71
N SER A 239 3.32 29.70 -16.89
CA SER A 239 4.51 29.53 -16.06
C SER A 239 4.23 28.61 -14.87
N ALA A 240 5.28 28.04 -14.28
CA ALA A 240 5.17 27.28 -13.03
C ALA A 240 4.56 28.14 -11.91
N GLU A 241 4.89 29.44 -11.87
CA GLU A 241 4.34 30.38 -10.90
C GLU A 241 2.83 30.55 -11.07
N ASP A 242 2.33 30.65 -12.30
CA ASP A 242 0.88 30.71 -12.57
C ASP A 242 0.15 29.44 -12.11
N CYS A 243 0.75 28.27 -12.37
CA CYS A 243 0.20 26.99 -11.93
C CYS A 243 0.24 26.84 -10.39
N ILE A 244 1.29 27.31 -9.73
CA ILE A 244 1.40 27.34 -8.27
C ILE A 244 0.34 28.28 -7.66
N ASN A 245 0.18 29.48 -8.23
CA ASN A 245 -0.85 30.42 -7.78
C ASN A 245 -2.26 29.83 -7.97
N THR A 246 -2.48 29.08 -9.05
CA THR A 246 -3.73 28.35 -9.29
C THR A 246 -3.92 27.27 -8.24
N TYR A 247 -2.90 26.45 -7.97
CA TYR A 247 -2.90 25.41 -6.95
C TYR A 247 -3.25 25.95 -5.55
N ASP A 248 -2.67 27.08 -5.19
CA ASP A 248 -2.89 27.74 -3.89
C ASP A 248 -4.18 28.57 -3.84
N SER A 249 -4.87 28.74 -4.96
CA SER A 249 -6.11 29.50 -5.01
C SER A 249 -7.24 28.81 -4.25
N HIS A 250 -8.08 29.63 -3.61
CA HIS A 250 -9.32 29.15 -2.99
C HIS A 250 -10.24 28.44 -4.00
N GLY A 251 -10.22 28.86 -5.27
CA GLY A 251 -11.01 28.23 -6.33
C GLY A 251 -10.60 26.78 -6.56
N PHE A 252 -9.31 26.53 -6.77
CA PHE A 252 -8.80 25.19 -6.99
C PHE A 252 -8.93 24.30 -5.75
N ARG A 253 -8.62 24.82 -4.55
CA ARG A 253 -8.74 24.04 -3.30
C ARG A 253 -10.19 23.65 -2.96
N ASN A 254 -11.20 24.34 -3.51
CA ASN A 254 -12.61 23.95 -3.42
C ASN A 254 -13.15 23.24 -4.67
N SER A 255 -12.29 22.96 -5.65
CA SER A 255 -12.66 22.20 -6.84
C SER A 255 -13.05 20.77 -6.50
N ARG A 256 -13.82 20.15 -7.39
CA ARG A 256 -14.22 18.75 -7.25
C ARG A 256 -13.00 17.84 -7.28
N GLU A 257 -12.04 18.15 -8.14
CA GLU A 257 -10.82 17.41 -8.40
C GLU A 257 -9.94 17.35 -7.15
N PHE A 258 -9.71 18.49 -6.50
CA PHE A 258 -8.98 18.54 -5.24
C PHE A 258 -9.71 17.77 -4.14
N GLY A 259 -11.04 17.92 -4.06
CA GLY A 259 -11.87 17.16 -3.13
C GLY A 259 -11.84 15.64 -3.35
N GLU A 260 -11.69 15.18 -4.59
CA GLU A 260 -11.48 13.75 -4.92
C GLU A 260 -10.12 13.23 -4.45
N VAL A 261 -9.04 14.03 -4.61
CA VAL A 261 -7.71 13.70 -4.09
C VAL A 261 -7.76 13.52 -2.58
N CYS A 262 -8.31 14.51 -1.87
CA CYS A 262 -8.46 14.45 -0.42
C CYS A 262 -9.26 13.21 -0.01
N ARG A 263 -10.48 12.99 -0.54
CA ARG A 263 -11.33 11.84 -0.18
C ARG A 263 -10.65 10.48 -0.38
N ARG A 264 -9.76 10.36 -1.37
CA ARG A 264 -9.07 9.10 -1.67
C ARG A 264 -7.98 8.77 -0.65
N ILE A 265 -7.25 9.78 -0.20
CA ILE A 265 -6.22 9.68 0.84
C ILE A 265 -6.91 9.51 2.22
N LEU A 266 -8.07 10.14 2.39
CA LEU A 266 -8.76 10.35 3.66
C LEU A 266 -10.20 9.80 3.66
N PRO A 267 -10.43 8.50 3.40
CA PRO A 267 -11.77 7.96 3.21
C PRO A 267 -12.68 8.05 4.45
N ASP A 268 -12.11 8.17 5.67
CA ASP A 268 -12.84 8.18 6.96
C ASP A 268 -12.79 9.54 7.67
N VAL A 269 -12.60 10.61 6.91
CA VAL A 269 -12.41 11.96 7.44
C VAL A 269 -13.69 12.71 7.72
N GLY A 270 -14.85 12.13 7.44
CA GLY A 270 -16.12 12.62 7.98
C GLY A 270 -16.14 12.71 9.52
N LYS A 271 -15.23 12.03 10.24
CA LYS A 271 -15.09 12.10 11.70
C LYS A 271 -14.06 13.12 12.21
N TYR A 272 -13.21 13.67 11.34
CA TYR A 272 -12.11 14.55 11.72
C TYR A 272 -12.15 15.77 10.82
N ASP A 273 -12.22 16.96 11.40
CA ASP A 273 -12.38 18.20 10.64
C ASP A 273 -11.05 18.62 9.97
N LEU A 274 -10.53 17.79 9.07
CA LEU A 274 -9.24 18.00 8.41
C LEU A 274 -9.26 19.15 7.42
N ILE A 275 -10.46 19.59 7.03
CA ILE A 275 -10.67 20.85 6.32
C ILE A 275 -10.05 22.01 7.12
N LYS A 276 -10.12 21.97 8.46
CA LYS A 276 -9.49 22.97 9.33
C LYS A 276 -7.97 22.98 9.19
N LEU A 277 -7.32 21.81 9.07
CA LEU A 277 -5.87 21.73 8.88
C LEU A 277 -5.40 22.19 7.50
N PHE A 278 -6.14 21.85 6.43
CA PHE A 278 -5.90 22.42 5.10
C PHE A 278 -6.20 23.93 5.01
N ARG A 279 -6.93 24.48 5.99
CA ARG A 279 -7.19 25.93 6.15
C ARG A 279 -6.22 26.63 7.12
N GLY A 280 -5.28 25.91 7.73
CA GLY A 280 -4.28 26.47 8.64
C GLY A 280 -4.69 26.56 10.12
N ASP A 281 -5.80 25.95 10.52
CA ASP A 281 -6.21 25.90 11.92
C ASP A 281 -5.35 24.89 12.70
N GLN A 282 -4.84 25.29 13.88
CA GLN A 282 -4.04 24.43 14.74
C GLN A 282 -4.90 23.55 15.66
N ASP A 283 -5.36 22.40 15.15
CA ASP A 283 -5.93 21.33 15.97
C ASP A 283 -4.87 20.25 16.26
N GLN A 284 -4.22 20.35 17.43
CA GLN A 284 -3.14 19.41 17.81
C GLN A 284 -3.62 17.95 17.94
N VAL A 285 -4.90 17.71 18.24
CA VAL A 285 -5.45 16.35 18.32
C VAL A 285 -5.62 15.79 16.92
N ALA A 286 -6.07 16.59 15.96
CA ALA A 286 -6.12 16.22 14.56
C ALA A 286 -4.72 16.01 13.97
N VAL A 287 -3.76 16.90 14.27
CA VAL A 287 -2.33 16.75 13.89
C VAL A 287 -1.76 15.45 14.42
N ASN A 288 -1.86 15.18 15.73
CA ASN A 288 -1.31 13.96 16.30
C ASN A 288 -1.97 12.69 15.73
N ARG A 289 -3.26 12.76 15.36
CA ARG A 289 -3.96 11.63 14.71
C ARG A 289 -3.52 11.43 13.27
N LEU A 290 -3.31 12.52 12.53
CA LEU A 290 -2.78 12.47 11.17
C LEU A 290 -1.32 12.05 11.13
N GLU A 291 -0.51 12.55 12.04
CA GLU A 291 0.90 12.18 12.18
C GLU A 291 1.01 10.68 12.42
N ARG A 292 0.22 10.19 13.39
CA ARG A 292 0.14 8.75 13.66
C ARG A 292 -0.28 8.00 12.41
N ALA A 293 -1.31 8.46 11.71
CA ALA A 293 -1.85 7.84 10.51
C ALA A 293 -0.97 8.02 9.25
N GLY A 294 0.18 8.70 9.38
CA GLY A 294 1.13 8.95 8.31
C GLY A 294 0.65 9.97 7.29
N PHE A 295 -0.33 10.80 7.65
CA PHE A 295 -0.90 11.88 6.83
C PHE A 295 -0.33 13.25 7.17
N CYS A 296 0.51 13.39 8.19
CA CYS A 296 1.28 14.60 8.42
C CYS A 296 2.60 14.26 9.12
N ASP A 297 3.58 15.16 9.07
CA ASP A 297 4.78 15.02 9.88
C ASP A 297 4.54 15.48 11.33
N SER A 298 5.58 15.39 12.16
CA SER A 298 5.55 15.85 13.56
C SER A 298 5.35 17.35 13.72
N SER A 299 5.43 18.12 12.63
CA SER A 299 5.11 19.55 12.60
C SER A 299 3.66 19.84 12.18
N GLY A 300 2.86 18.80 11.92
CA GLY A 300 1.48 18.93 11.45
C GLY A 300 1.35 19.32 9.99
N ARG A 301 2.45 19.33 9.23
CA ARG A 301 2.40 19.53 7.80
C ARG A 301 1.88 18.25 7.15
N ILE A 302 0.76 18.37 6.44
CA ILE A 302 0.11 17.23 5.79
C ILE A 302 1.09 16.59 4.80
N ILE A 303 1.23 15.26 4.90
CA ILE A 303 1.97 14.40 3.97
C ILE A 303 0.94 13.67 3.10
#